data_AF-A0A7X9AH98-F1
#
_entry.id   AF-A0A7X9AH98-F1
#
_cell.length_a   1.000
_cell.length_b   1.000
_cell.length_c   1.000
_cell.angle_alpha   90.00
_cell.angle_beta   90.00
_cell.angle_gamma   90.00
#
_symmetry.space_group_name_H-M   'P 1'
#
loop_
_entity.id
_entity.type
_entity.pdbx_description
1 polymer ?
#
loop_
_entity_poly.entity_id
_entity_poly.type
_entity_poly.pdbx_seq_one_letter_code
_entity_poly.pdbx_strand_id
1 'polypeptide(L)'
;MAFTKEPWVILSPIEQSIKAKIEKYGTPLKDWDISINYGIKTGCNEAFIISKEKKDELIAKDPKSAEIIRPILRGRDIKRYRYEFADLYLICTFPSRHYNIDDFPAIKDYLENFGKNDEVHRKKYGDECWGKKRLGQTGEHGARAKTNNKWFETQNSISYWDEFNKPKIVYQELSQGSRFAYDTDGSFFVSNTAYLLTGEYLSYLLKILNSKIIEFAFRNYYSTSMGETGIRWLNQYV
;
A
#
# COMPACT_ATOMS: atom_id res chain seq x y z
N MET A 1 18.94 -18.99 -30.45
CA MET A 1 18.63 -19.00 -29.01
C MET A 1 17.22 -18.48 -28.84
N ALA A 2 16.27 -19.35 -28.48
CA ALA A 2 14.92 -18.91 -28.17
C ALA A 2 14.88 -18.48 -26.70
N PHE A 3 14.68 -17.20 -26.44
CA PHE A 3 14.42 -16.72 -25.09
C PHE A 3 13.02 -17.22 -24.69
N THR A 4 12.96 -18.12 -23.71
CA THR A 4 11.69 -18.51 -23.10
C THR A 4 11.19 -17.37 -22.22
N LYS A 5 9.87 -17.28 -22.01
CA LYS A 5 9.24 -16.30 -21.11
C LYS A 5 9.55 -16.55 -19.62
N GLU A 6 10.32 -17.59 -19.30
CA GLU A 6 10.59 -17.97 -17.92
C GLU A 6 11.73 -17.11 -17.33
N PRO A 7 11.57 -16.64 -16.08
CA PRO A 7 12.63 -15.90 -15.40
C PRO A 7 13.88 -16.79 -15.26
N TRP A 8 15.03 -16.24 -15.61
CA TRP A 8 16.31 -16.94 -15.51
C TRP A 8 16.79 -16.95 -14.04
N VAL A 9 17.03 -18.14 -13.50
CA VAL A 9 17.50 -18.34 -12.12
C VAL A 9 18.72 -19.27 -12.14
N ILE A 10 19.78 -18.93 -11.42
CA ILE A 10 20.96 -19.79 -11.27
C ILE A 10 20.74 -20.70 -10.06
N LEU A 11 20.43 -21.96 -10.31
CA LEU A 11 20.12 -22.96 -9.29
C LEU A 11 21.00 -24.20 -9.46
N SER A 12 21.35 -24.86 -8.35
CA SER A 12 22.00 -26.18 -8.39
C SER A 12 21.07 -27.24 -8.99
N PRO A 13 21.59 -28.39 -9.47
CA PRO A 13 20.77 -29.45 -10.05
C PRO A 13 19.67 -29.96 -9.11
N ILE A 14 19.93 -30.00 -7.80
CA ILE A 14 18.97 -30.44 -6.78
C ILE A 14 17.83 -29.40 -6.66
N GLU A 15 18.16 -28.12 -6.57
CA GLU A 15 17.18 -27.04 -6.46
C GLU A 15 16.31 -26.93 -7.72
N GLN A 16 16.90 -27.11 -8.91
CA GLN A 16 16.14 -27.17 -10.16
C GLN A 16 15.13 -28.33 -10.16
N SER A 17 15.55 -29.51 -9.71
CA SER A 17 14.65 -30.67 -9.60
C SER A 17 13.49 -30.43 -8.63
N ILE A 18 13.75 -29.76 -7.51
CA ILE A 18 12.73 -29.39 -6.52
C ILE A 18 11.76 -28.37 -7.12
N LYS A 19 12.27 -27.28 -7.71
CA LYS A 19 11.44 -26.26 -8.37
C LYS A 19 10.55 -26.86 -9.44
N ALA A 20 11.10 -27.70 -10.32
CA ALA A 20 10.35 -28.36 -11.38
C ALA A 20 9.23 -29.27 -10.84
N LYS A 21 9.45 -29.96 -9.71
CA LYS A 21 8.39 -30.75 -9.06
C LYS A 21 7.29 -29.86 -8.48
N ILE A 22 7.64 -28.76 -7.83
CA ILE A 22 6.67 -27.80 -7.28
C ILE A 22 5.81 -27.23 -8.42
N GLU A 23 6.42 -26.80 -9.51
CA GLU A 23 5.70 -26.21 -10.65
C GLU A 23 4.87 -27.23 -11.43
N LYS A 24 5.29 -28.50 -11.47
CA LYS A 24 4.55 -29.57 -12.13
C LYS A 24 3.27 -29.96 -11.39
N TYR A 25 3.29 -29.99 -10.06
CA TYR A 25 2.17 -30.51 -9.26
C TYR A 25 1.39 -29.43 -8.51
N GLY A 26 1.98 -28.25 -8.30
CA GLY A 26 1.34 -27.14 -7.61
C GLY A 26 0.51 -26.26 -8.54
N THR A 27 -0.51 -25.61 -7.98
CA THR A 27 -1.30 -24.59 -8.66
C THR A 27 -0.78 -23.20 -8.29
N PRO A 28 -0.37 -22.36 -9.26
CA PRO A 28 0.09 -20.99 -8.99
C PRO A 28 -0.97 -20.17 -8.26
N LEU A 29 -0.56 -19.32 -7.32
CA LEU A 29 -1.49 -18.56 -6.49
C LEU A 29 -2.39 -17.61 -7.30
N LYS A 30 -1.88 -17.06 -8.41
CA LYS A 30 -2.65 -16.26 -9.38
C LYS A 30 -3.86 -16.98 -10.00
N ASP A 31 -3.86 -18.32 -9.99
CA ASP A 31 -4.92 -19.16 -10.55
C ASP A 31 -5.90 -19.62 -9.45
N TRP A 32 -5.68 -19.21 -8.19
CA TRP A 32 -6.61 -19.42 -7.10
C TRP A 32 -7.67 -18.30 -7.09
N ASP A 33 -8.80 -18.55 -6.41
CA ASP A 33 -9.84 -17.54 -6.19
C ASP A 33 -9.42 -16.54 -5.10
N ILE A 34 -8.41 -15.74 -5.43
CA ILE A 34 -7.87 -14.68 -4.58
C ILE A 34 -7.67 -13.40 -5.40
N SER A 35 -7.57 -12.27 -4.71
CA SER A 35 -7.27 -10.98 -5.33
C SER A 35 -6.14 -10.28 -4.57
N ILE A 36 -5.06 -9.97 -5.27
CA ILE A 36 -3.91 -9.25 -4.72
C ILE A 36 -3.89 -7.84 -5.29
N ASN A 37 -4.05 -6.85 -4.41
CA ASN A 37 -4.11 -5.45 -4.78
C ASN A 37 -3.02 -4.62 -4.09
N TYR A 38 -2.64 -3.50 -4.72
CA TYR A 38 -1.64 -2.59 -4.17
C TYR A 38 -2.22 -1.76 -3.02
N GLY A 39 -1.35 -1.32 -2.10
CA GLY A 39 -1.69 -0.26 -1.17
C GLY A 39 -1.82 1.12 -1.84
N ILE A 40 -2.35 2.06 -1.07
CA ILE A 40 -2.71 3.40 -1.53
C ILE A 40 -1.48 4.22 -1.87
N LYS A 41 -1.46 4.76 -3.10
CA LYS A 41 -0.51 5.79 -3.56
C LYS A 41 -1.14 7.17 -3.39
N THR A 42 -0.76 7.87 -2.32
CA THR A 42 -1.29 9.21 -2.03
C THR A 42 -0.66 10.30 -2.91
N GLY A 43 0.60 10.13 -3.31
CA GLY A 43 1.43 11.14 -3.97
C GLY A 43 1.98 12.23 -3.04
N CYS A 44 1.48 12.33 -1.80
CA CYS A 44 1.97 13.24 -0.78
C CYS A 44 1.58 12.73 0.62
N ASN A 45 2.36 11.79 1.16
CA ASN A 45 2.04 11.16 2.45
C ASN A 45 1.91 12.19 3.59
N GLU A 46 2.72 13.25 3.58
CA GLU A 46 2.70 14.33 4.59
C GLU A 46 1.33 15.03 4.70
N ALA A 47 0.56 15.10 3.61
CA ALA A 47 -0.75 15.73 3.59
C ALA A 47 -1.91 14.75 3.82
N PHE A 48 -1.79 13.51 3.32
CA PHE A 48 -2.91 12.55 3.33
C PHE A 48 -2.84 11.57 4.50
N ILE A 49 -1.67 11.34 5.09
CA ILE A 49 -1.51 10.48 6.26
C ILE A 49 -1.33 11.36 7.49
N ILE A 50 -2.36 11.41 8.31
CA ILE A 50 -2.47 12.29 9.48
C ILE A 50 -2.36 11.49 10.78
N SER A 51 -1.95 12.17 11.84
CA SER A 51 -1.94 11.59 13.19
C SER A 51 -3.36 11.50 13.76
N LYS A 52 -3.52 10.74 14.84
CA LYS A 52 -4.76 10.66 15.61
C LYS A 52 -5.25 12.03 16.08
N GLU A 53 -4.35 12.86 16.60
CA GLU A 53 -4.70 14.19 17.12
C GLU A 53 -5.27 15.08 16.00
N LYS A 54 -4.66 15.03 14.82
CA LYS A 54 -5.14 15.79 13.66
C LYS A 54 -6.48 15.25 13.15
N LYS A 55 -6.66 13.92 13.13
CA LYS A 55 -7.95 13.31 12.82
C LYS A 55 -9.03 13.81 13.78
N ASP A 56 -8.77 13.75 15.08
CA ASP A 56 -9.75 14.09 16.10
C ASP A 56 -10.10 15.59 16.03
N GLU A 57 -9.11 16.47 15.75
CA GLU A 57 -9.34 17.89 15.48
C GLU A 57 -10.26 18.11 14.26
N LEU A 58 -10.01 17.41 13.15
CA LEU A 58 -10.81 17.54 11.92
C LEU A 58 -12.25 17.07 12.13
N ILE A 59 -12.43 15.93 12.81
CA ILE A 59 -13.76 15.38 13.12
C ILE A 59 -14.52 16.26 14.12
N ALA A 60 -13.82 16.87 15.09
CA ALA A 60 -14.45 17.80 16.02
C ALA A 60 -14.96 19.08 15.32
N LYS A 61 -14.25 19.56 14.30
CA LYS A 61 -14.66 20.72 13.49
C LYS A 61 -15.79 20.36 12.50
N ASP A 62 -15.72 19.17 11.93
CA ASP A 62 -16.69 18.67 10.96
C ASP A 62 -16.89 17.15 11.14
N PRO A 63 -17.96 16.72 11.84
CA PRO A 63 -18.21 15.31 12.09
C PRO A 63 -18.32 14.45 10.83
N LYS A 64 -18.70 15.03 9.68
CA LYS A 64 -18.82 14.33 8.40
C LYS A 64 -17.46 13.87 7.88
N SER A 65 -16.37 14.54 8.28
CA SER A 65 -14.99 14.14 7.94
C SER A 65 -14.65 12.70 8.35
N ALA A 66 -15.36 12.12 9.35
CA ALA A 66 -15.18 10.73 9.76
C ALA A 66 -15.53 9.71 8.64
N GLU A 67 -16.36 10.09 7.66
CA GLU A 67 -16.73 9.22 6.53
C GLU A 67 -15.55 8.89 5.62
N ILE A 68 -14.64 9.85 5.44
CA ILE A 68 -13.50 9.74 4.52
C ILE A 68 -12.15 9.65 5.23
N ILE A 69 -12.14 9.49 6.55
CA ILE A 69 -10.91 9.20 7.30
C ILE A 69 -10.91 7.72 7.72
N ARG A 70 -9.83 7.00 7.38
CA ARG A 70 -9.70 5.56 7.67
C ARG A 70 -8.34 5.22 8.28
N PRO A 71 -8.25 4.25 9.21
CA PRO A 71 -6.96 3.78 9.73
C PRO A 71 -6.05 3.28 8.60
N ILE A 72 -4.75 3.56 8.67
CA ILE A 72 -3.77 3.09 7.69
C ILE A 72 -2.57 2.42 8.34
N LEU A 73 -2.15 1.29 7.77
CA LEU A 73 -0.89 0.62 8.07
C LEU A 73 0.13 0.94 6.98
N ARG A 74 1.36 1.27 7.38
CA ARG A 74 2.50 1.30 6.47
C ARG A 74 3.13 -0.07 6.42
N GLY A 75 3.96 -0.32 5.40
CA GLY A 75 4.74 -1.56 5.31
C GLY A 75 5.41 -1.89 6.64
N ARG A 76 6.20 -0.97 7.21
CA ARG A 76 6.92 -1.19 8.48
C ARG A 76 6.05 -1.59 9.68
N ASP A 77 4.76 -1.25 9.66
CA ASP A 77 3.80 -1.52 10.73
C ASP A 77 3.32 -3.00 10.67
N ILE A 78 3.45 -3.68 9.53
CA ILE A 78 3.04 -5.08 9.33
C ILE A 78 4.16 -6.05 9.75
N LYS A 79 3.91 -6.93 10.70
CA LYS A 79 4.87 -7.94 11.16
C LYS A 79 4.42 -9.35 10.74
N ARG A 80 5.24 -10.34 11.05
CA ARG A 80 4.86 -11.75 10.89
C ARG A 80 3.70 -12.07 11.84
N TYR A 81 2.56 -12.47 11.29
CA TYR A 81 1.31 -12.82 11.98
C TYR A 81 0.56 -11.70 12.70
N ARG A 82 1.06 -10.46 12.71
CA ARG A 82 0.41 -9.34 13.40
C ARG A 82 0.73 -8.01 12.73
N TYR A 83 0.03 -6.96 13.10
CA TYR A 83 0.38 -5.59 12.76
C TYR A 83 0.47 -4.74 14.04
N GLU A 84 1.23 -3.65 13.96
CA GLU A 84 1.43 -2.68 15.04
C GLU A 84 0.84 -1.35 14.58
N PHE A 85 -0.41 -1.07 14.96
CA PHE A 85 -1.09 0.14 14.54
C PHE A 85 -0.42 1.37 15.17
N ALA A 86 0.01 2.31 14.32
CA ALA A 86 0.77 3.48 14.73
C ALA A 86 -0.10 4.74 14.95
N ASP A 87 -1.41 4.57 15.15
CA ASP A 87 -2.37 5.67 15.29
C ASP A 87 -2.34 6.67 14.11
N LEU A 88 -2.16 6.12 12.90
CA LEU A 88 -2.16 6.88 11.66
C LEU A 88 -3.43 6.66 10.86
N TYR A 89 -3.88 7.72 10.22
CA TYR A 89 -5.11 7.74 9.46
C TYR A 89 -4.89 8.34 8.09
N LEU A 90 -5.59 7.80 7.10
CA LEU A 90 -5.59 8.26 5.72
C LEU A 90 -6.84 9.10 5.47
N ILE A 91 -6.66 10.25 4.82
CA ILE A 91 -7.74 11.00 4.18
C ILE A 91 -8.00 10.37 2.79
N CYS A 92 -9.13 9.66 2.68
CA CYS A 92 -9.50 8.80 1.57
C CYS A 92 -10.25 9.54 0.45
N THR A 93 -9.66 10.59 -0.11
CA THR A 93 -10.20 11.33 -1.26
C THR A 93 -9.85 10.66 -2.59
N PHE A 94 -10.33 9.44 -2.82
CA PHE A 94 -10.01 8.70 -4.06
C PHE A 94 -10.72 9.29 -5.29
N PRO A 95 -10.04 9.45 -6.45
CA PRO A 95 -10.68 9.93 -7.68
C PRO A 95 -11.91 9.11 -8.12
N SER A 96 -11.88 7.79 -7.92
CA SER A 96 -12.96 6.86 -8.26
C SER A 96 -14.26 7.08 -7.47
N ARG A 97 -14.20 7.78 -6.34
CA ARG A 97 -15.36 8.04 -5.48
C ARG A 97 -16.06 9.36 -5.81
N HIS A 98 -15.47 10.19 -6.66
CA HIS A 98 -16.04 11.46 -7.11
C HIS A 98 -16.53 12.38 -5.98
N TYR A 99 -15.80 12.42 -4.85
CA TYR A 99 -16.16 13.26 -3.72
C TYR A 99 -16.22 14.75 -4.13
N ASN A 100 -17.18 15.46 -3.54
CA ASN A 100 -17.18 16.90 -3.52
C ASN A 100 -16.46 17.38 -2.26
N ILE A 101 -15.32 18.08 -2.42
CA ILE A 101 -14.52 18.53 -1.27
C ILE A 101 -15.25 19.61 -0.44
N ASP A 102 -16.19 20.32 -1.05
CA ASP A 102 -17.00 21.34 -0.37
C ASP A 102 -17.94 20.73 0.68
N ASP A 103 -18.23 19.43 0.57
CA ASP A 103 -19.00 18.69 1.56
C ASP A 103 -18.21 18.42 2.85
N PHE A 104 -16.90 18.62 2.83
CA PHE A 104 -15.97 18.35 3.94
C PHE A 104 -15.12 19.60 4.25
N PRO A 105 -15.72 20.68 4.78
CA PRO A 105 -15.06 21.98 4.92
C PRO A 105 -13.80 21.94 5.79
N ALA A 106 -13.75 21.12 6.84
CA ALA A 106 -12.55 21.01 7.68
C ALA A 106 -11.37 20.37 6.94
N ILE A 107 -11.63 19.30 6.18
CA ILE A 107 -10.62 18.64 5.35
C ILE A 107 -10.17 19.56 4.22
N LYS A 108 -11.12 20.27 3.59
CA LYS A 108 -10.80 21.28 2.57
C LYS A 108 -9.84 22.33 3.12
N ASP A 109 -10.18 22.98 4.24
CA ASP A 109 -9.35 24.01 4.86
C ASP A 109 -7.97 23.50 5.24
N TYR A 110 -7.90 22.29 5.80
CA TYR A 110 -6.63 21.63 6.13
C TYR A 110 -5.75 21.42 4.90
N LEU A 111 -6.30 20.86 3.81
CA LEU A 111 -5.54 20.61 2.58
C LEU A 111 -5.20 21.92 1.84
N GLU A 112 -6.06 22.94 1.87
CA GLU A 112 -5.78 24.25 1.28
C GLU A 112 -4.64 24.99 1.99
N ASN A 113 -4.48 24.79 3.29
CA ASN A 113 -3.43 25.41 4.10
C ASN A 113 -2.25 24.48 4.41
N PHE A 114 -2.21 23.26 3.83
CA PHE A 114 -1.16 22.29 4.08
C PHE A 114 0.24 22.86 3.75
N GLY A 115 1.18 22.76 4.69
CA GLY A 115 2.55 23.23 4.50
C GLY A 115 2.74 24.76 4.53
N LYS A 116 1.67 25.56 4.69
CA LYS A 116 1.74 27.03 4.64
C LYS A 116 2.65 27.62 5.72
N ASN A 117 2.58 27.07 6.93
CA ASN A 117 3.33 27.52 8.11
C ASN A 117 4.47 26.55 8.50
N ASP A 118 4.80 25.59 7.64
CA ASP A 118 5.87 24.63 7.88
C ASP A 118 7.14 25.09 7.15
N GLU A 119 8.10 25.61 7.91
CA GLU A 119 9.37 26.10 7.38
C GLU A 119 10.20 25.00 6.70
N VAL A 120 10.14 23.76 7.21
CA VAL A 120 10.85 22.62 6.61
C VAL A 120 10.21 22.27 5.28
N HIS A 121 8.88 22.29 5.19
CA HIS A 121 8.14 22.06 3.96
C HIS A 121 8.48 23.12 2.89
N ARG A 122 8.42 24.41 3.25
CA ARG A 122 8.72 25.51 2.34
C ARG A 122 10.17 25.50 1.87
N LYS A 123 11.13 25.20 2.75
CA LYS A 123 12.55 25.07 2.36
C LYS A 123 12.78 23.91 1.38
N LYS A 124 12.01 22.83 1.50
CA LYS A 124 12.14 21.63 0.66
C LYS A 124 11.48 21.79 -0.71
N TYR A 125 10.34 22.48 -0.78
CA TYR A 125 9.52 22.54 -2.01
C TYR A 125 9.42 23.94 -2.64
N GLY A 126 9.80 24.99 -1.92
CA GLY A 126 9.67 26.41 -2.30
C GLY A 126 8.62 27.14 -1.45
N ASP A 127 8.81 28.45 -1.24
CA ASP A 127 7.95 29.26 -0.34
C ASP A 127 6.49 29.36 -0.80
N GLU A 128 6.25 29.26 -2.10
CA GLU A 128 4.89 29.26 -2.67
C GLU A 128 4.29 27.85 -2.79
N CYS A 129 5.08 26.81 -2.57
CA CYS A 129 4.71 25.42 -2.83
C CYS A 129 4.03 24.79 -1.61
N TRP A 130 2.88 25.34 -1.25
CA TRP A 130 1.99 24.84 -0.19
C TRP A 130 0.55 24.69 -0.72
N GLY A 131 -0.30 24.04 0.06
CA GLY A 131 -1.73 23.94 -0.20
C GLY A 131 -2.07 23.39 -1.59
N LYS A 132 -2.96 24.09 -2.29
CA LYS A 132 -3.37 23.75 -3.67
C LYS A 132 -2.20 23.69 -4.66
N LYS A 133 -1.18 24.54 -4.52
CA LYS A 133 -0.02 24.53 -5.43
C LYS A 133 0.79 23.23 -5.24
N ARG A 134 1.05 22.87 -3.98
CA ARG A 134 1.77 21.64 -3.62
C ARG A 134 1.00 20.38 -4.00
N LEU A 135 -0.30 20.36 -3.69
CA LEU A 135 -1.18 19.22 -3.91
C LEU A 135 -1.73 19.16 -5.34
N GLY A 136 -1.52 20.21 -6.13
CA GLY A 136 -1.85 20.27 -7.54
C GLY A 136 -1.27 19.10 -8.31
N GLN A 137 -2.04 18.60 -9.28
CA GLN A 137 -1.63 17.50 -10.16
C GLN A 137 -1.33 18.01 -11.58
N THR A 138 -0.83 19.24 -11.70
CA THR A 138 -0.61 19.95 -12.98
C THR A 138 0.70 19.55 -13.69
N GLY A 139 1.68 19.02 -12.94
CA GLY A 139 3.04 18.79 -13.41
C GLY A 139 3.94 20.02 -13.42
N GLU A 140 3.46 21.16 -12.92
CA GLU A 140 4.27 22.38 -12.74
C GLU A 140 5.27 22.24 -11.57
N HIS A 141 6.23 23.16 -11.48
CA HIS A 141 7.17 23.18 -10.37
C HIS A 141 6.44 23.29 -9.02
N GLY A 142 6.73 22.36 -8.10
CA GLY A 142 6.09 22.26 -6.79
C GLY A 142 4.82 21.39 -6.76
N ALA A 143 4.19 21.12 -7.90
CA ALA A 143 3.06 20.19 -7.99
C ALA A 143 3.53 18.76 -7.69
N ARG A 144 2.66 17.94 -7.09
CA ARG A 144 3.05 16.57 -6.68
C ARG A 144 3.14 15.57 -7.83
N ALA A 145 2.33 15.75 -8.87
CA ALA A 145 2.21 14.81 -9.98
C ALA A 145 1.64 15.53 -11.21
N LYS A 146 1.64 14.86 -12.37
CA LYS A 146 0.93 15.29 -13.57
C LYS A 146 -0.18 14.28 -13.87
N THR A 147 -1.42 14.61 -13.53
CA THR A 147 -2.62 13.78 -13.78
C THR A 147 -3.84 14.68 -14.05
N ASN A 148 -4.97 14.08 -14.40
CA ASN A 148 -6.24 14.80 -14.58
C ASN A 148 -7.10 14.82 -13.30
N ASN A 149 -6.56 14.35 -12.18
CA ASN A 149 -7.29 14.26 -10.91
C ASN A 149 -7.34 15.63 -10.23
N LYS A 150 -8.32 15.82 -9.34
CA LYS A 150 -8.45 17.06 -8.58
C LYS A 150 -7.27 17.20 -7.60
N TRP A 151 -6.94 18.45 -7.27
CA TRP A 151 -5.80 18.76 -6.39
C TRP A 151 -5.91 18.11 -5.00
N PHE A 152 -7.11 17.85 -4.50
CA PHE A 152 -7.34 17.24 -3.19
C PHE A 152 -7.45 15.70 -3.23
N GLU A 153 -7.46 15.07 -4.41
CA GLU A 153 -7.65 13.63 -4.54
C GLU A 153 -6.33 12.86 -4.36
N THR A 154 -6.32 11.59 -3.99
CA THR A 154 -5.06 10.80 -4.02
C THR A 154 -4.51 10.65 -5.45
N GLN A 155 -3.23 10.32 -5.59
CA GLN A 155 -2.58 10.25 -6.91
C GLN A 155 -3.21 9.19 -7.84
N ASN A 156 -3.53 8.01 -7.32
CA ASN A 156 -4.13 6.94 -8.13
C ASN A 156 -5.64 6.83 -7.89
N SER A 157 -6.38 6.62 -8.98
CA SER A 157 -7.73 6.06 -8.90
C SER A 157 -7.63 4.57 -8.59
N ILE A 158 -8.38 4.11 -7.60
CA ILE A 158 -8.44 2.69 -7.21
C ILE A 158 -9.88 2.18 -7.38
N SER A 159 -10.05 1.11 -8.15
CA SER A 159 -11.35 0.45 -8.35
C SER A 159 -11.65 -0.58 -7.26
N TYR A 160 -10.62 -1.16 -6.65
CA TYR A 160 -10.70 -2.19 -5.61
C TYR A 160 -10.85 -1.62 -4.20
N TRP A 161 -11.46 -0.44 -4.05
CA TRP A 161 -11.55 0.22 -2.73
C TRP A 161 -12.35 -0.64 -1.74
N ASP A 162 -13.40 -1.33 -2.20
CA ASP A 162 -14.25 -2.19 -1.38
C ASP A 162 -13.49 -3.42 -0.83
N GLU A 163 -12.41 -3.85 -1.48
CA GLU A 163 -11.56 -4.94 -1.01
C GLU A 163 -10.89 -4.59 0.33
N PHE A 164 -10.64 -3.31 0.61
CA PHE A 164 -10.11 -2.89 1.89
C PHE A 164 -11.09 -3.13 3.04
N ASN A 165 -12.39 -3.22 2.79
CA ASN A 165 -13.39 -3.44 3.83
C ASN A 165 -13.67 -4.93 4.07
N LYS A 166 -13.00 -5.83 3.35
CA LYS A 166 -13.12 -7.28 3.52
C LYS A 166 -12.05 -7.83 4.46
N PRO A 167 -12.28 -9.00 5.09
CA PRO A 167 -11.21 -9.76 5.71
C PRO A 167 -10.09 -10.01 4.70
N LYS A 168 -8.86 -9.67 5.07
CA LYS A 168 -7.74 -9.66 4.12
C LYS A 168 -6.39 -9.89 4.79
N ILE A 169 -5.49 -10.57 4.08
CA ILE A 169 -4.08 -10.61 4.47
C ILE A 169 -3.41 -9.32 3.98
N VAL A 170 -2.66 -8.66 4.83
CA VAL A 170 -1.82 -7.51 4.48
C VAL A 170 -0.35 -7.89 4.60
N TYR A 171 0.49 -7.42 3.69
CA TYR A 171 1.90 -7.78 3.70
C TYR A 171 2.81 -6.70 3.12
N GLN A 172 4.05 -6.66 3.61
CA GLN A 172 5.07 -5.73 3.15
C GLN A 172 5.57 -6.11 1.76
N GLU A 173 5.70 -5.14 0.85
CA GLU A 173 6.40 -5.37 -0.42
C GLU A 173 7.89 -5.67 -0.16
N LEU A 174 8.56 -4.79 0.59
CA LEU A 174 9.98 -4.92 0.92
C LEU A 174 10.13 -5.30 2.38
N SER A 175 10.69 -6.49 2.65
CA SER A 175 10.83 -7.00 4.00
C SER A 175 12.06 -7.88 4.19
N GLN A 176 12.41 -8.17 5.44
CA GLN A 176 13.38 -9.22 5.77
C GLN A 176 12.58 -10.44 6.23
N GLY A 177 12.41 -11.40 5.31
CA GLY A 177 11.59 -12.59 5.52
C GLY A 177 10.09 -12.37 5.29
N SER A 178 9.29 -13.35 5.70
CA SER A 178 7.84 -13.32 5.50
C SER A 178 7.16 -12.43 6.55
N ARG A 179 6.42 -11.41 6.10
CA ARG A 179 5.71 -10.45 6.96
C ARG A 179 4.27 -10.26 6.49
N PHE A 180 3.49 -11.32 6.65
CA PHE A 180 2.06 -11.33 6.38
C PHE A 180 1.29 -11.27 7.70
N ALA A 181 0.25 -10.44 7.75
CA ALA A 181 -0.66 -10.32 8.88
C ALA A 181 -2.11 -10.40 8.39
N TYR A 182 -3.02 -10.82 9.27
CA TYR A 182 -4.43 -10.96 8.92
C TYR A 182 -5.24 -9.83 9.55
N ASP A 183 -5.86 -9.00 8.71
CA ASP A 183 -6.89 -8.04 9.10
C ASP A 183 -8.24 -8.73 8.97
N THR A 184 -8.75 -9.26 10.08
CA THR A 184 -9.99 -10.04 10.12
C THR A 184 -11.21 -9.19 9.83
N ASP A 185 -11.17 -7.92 10.23
CA ASP A 185 -12.35 -7.04 10.26
C ASP A 185 -12.38 -6.09 9.06
N GLY A 186 -11.35 -6.12 8.20
CA GLY A 186 -11.24 -5.18 7.08
C GLY A 186 -11.06 -3.73 7.55
N SER A 187 -10.45 -3.52 8.72
CA SER A 187 -10.40 -2.20 9.37
C SER A 187 -9.34 -1.26 8.79
N PHE A 188 -8.32 -1.81 8.13
CA PHE A 188 -7.14 -1.04 7.74
C PHE A 188 -6.99 -0.85 6.24
N PHE A 189 -6.68 0.37 5.86
CA PHE A 189 -6.01 0.65 4.59
C PHE A 189 -4.53 0.34 4.73
N VAL A 190 -3.84 0.12 3.61
CA VAL A 190 -2.39 -0.04 3.58
C VAL A 190 -1.77 0.97 2.63
N SER A 191 -0.61 1.52 2.99
CA SER A 191 0.15 2.41 2.09
C SER A 191 0.77 1.64 0.92
N ASN A 192 1.25 2.36 -0.09
CA ASN A 192 1.98 1.82 -1.25
C ASN A 192 3.22 0.96 -0.96
N THR A 193 3.65 0.83 0.30
CA THR A 193 4.76 -0.06 0.71
C THR A 193 4.27 -1.46 1.11
N ALA A 194 2.97 -1.73 0.93
CA ALA A 194 2.31 -2.97 1.27
C ALA A 194 1.22 -3.30 0.24
N TYR A 195 0.79 -4.56 0.29
CA TYR A 195 -0.28 -5.12 -0.51
C TYR A 195 -1.39 -5.66 0.39
N LEU A 196 -2.56 -5.87 -0.20
CA LEU A 196 -3.65 -6.65 0.38
C LEU A 196 -3.95 -7.87 -0.49
N LEU A 197 -4.34 -8.96 0.16
CA LEU A 197 -4.78 -10.20 -0.44
C LEU A 197 -6.13 -10.58 0.18
N THR A 198 -7.16 -10.61 -0.66
CA THR A 198 -8.52 -11.08 -0.33
C THR A 198 -8.80 -12.42 -1.00
N GLY A 199 -9.75 -13.17 -0.46
CA GLY A 199 -10.12 -14.50 -0.96
C GLY A 199 -10.63 -15.41 0.16
N GLU A 200 -10.70 -16.71 -0.12
CA GLU A 200 -11.13 -17.71 0.86
C GLU A 200 -9.95 -18.32 1.65
N TYR A 201 -10.26 -18.99 2.77
CA TYR A 201 -9.29 -19.73 3.60
C TYR A 201 -8.04 -18.94 4.05
N LEU A 202 -8.16 -17.61 4.18
CA LEU A 202 -7.05 -16.70 4.46
C LEU A 202 -6.25 -17.09 5.72
N SER A 203 -6.89 -17.62 6.75
CA SER A 203 -6.19 -18.07 7.97
C SER A 203 -5.23 -19.23 7.74
N TYR A 204 -5.55 -20.15 6.81
CA TYR A 204 -4.67 -21.25 6.40
C TYR A 204 -3.56 -20.73 5.49
N LEU A 205 -3.93 -19.89 4.51
CA LEU A 205 -2.97 -19.28 3.59
C LEU A 205 -1.93 -18.45 4.36
N LEU A 206 -2.34 -17.69 5.37
CA LEU A 206 -1.44 -16.93 6.25
C LEU A 206 -0.35 -17.80 6.89
N LYS A 207 -0.72 -19.00 7.38
CA LYS A 207 0.23 -19.95 8.00
C LYS A 207 1.24 -20.47 6.98
N ILE A 208 0.77 -20.75 5.76
CA ILE A 208 1.62 -21.21 4.66
C ILE A 208 2.57 -20.08 4.22
N LEU A 209 2.05 -18.89 3.95
CA LEU A 209 2.81 -17.72 3.51
C LEU A 209 3.89 -17.30 4.52
N ASN A 210 3.60 -17.42 5.82
CA ASN A 210 4.58 -17.16 6.87
C ASN A 210 5.42 -18.39 7.24
N SER A 211 5.36 -19.50 6.50
CA SER A 211 6.16 -20.70 6.81
C SER A 211 7.62 -20.54 6.37
N LYS A 212 8.55 -21.24 7.05
CA LYS A 212 9.97 -21.22 6.67
C LYS A 212 10.21 -21.80 5.27
N ILE A 213 9.40 -22.77 4.86
CA ILE A 213 9.50 -23.43 3.54
C ILE A 213 9.14 -22.45 2.43
N ILE A 214 8.01 -21.73 2.58
CA ILE A 214 7.62 -20.72 1.59
C ILE A 214 8.61 -19.56 1.57
N GLU A 215 9.09 -19.10 2.73
CA GLU A 215 10.12 -18.07 2.74
C GLU A 215 11.39 -18.51 1.99
N PHE A 216 11.84 -19.75 2.23
CA PHE A 216 12.99 -20.33 1.54
C PHE A 216 12.74 -20.44 0.03
N ALA A 217 11.61 -21.01 -0.39
CA ALA A 217 11.29 -21.18 -1.80
C ALA A 217 11.15 -19.84 -2.51
N PHE A 218 10.46 -18.88 -1.90
CA PHE A 218 10.27 -17.54 -2.45
C PHE A 218 11.59 -16.79 -2.59
N ARG A 219 12.43 -16.81 -1.55
CA ARG A 219 13.75 -16.16 -1.57
C ARG A 219 14.66 -16.70 -2.67
N ASN A 220 14.69 -18.02 -2.87
CA ASN A 220 15.64 -18.65 -3.79
C ASN A 220 15.14 -18.77 -5.23
N TYR A 221 13.83 -18.90 -5.44
CA TYR A 221 13.28 -19.25 -6.76
C TYR A 221 12.48 -18.12 -7.42
N TYR A 222 11.89 -17.22 -6.64
CA TYR A 222 10.87 -16.29 -7.14
C TYR A 222 11.15 -14.81 -6.87
N SER A 223 12.00 -14.48 -5.89
CA SER A 223 12.35 -13.09 -5.54
C SER A 223 13.72 -12.68 -6.07
N THR A 224 13.86 -11.40 -6.42
CA THR A 224 15.16 -10.77 -6.60
C THR A 224 15.67 -10.32 -5.23
N SER A 225 16.77 -10.90 -4.75
CA SER A 225 17.40 -10.48 -3.49
C SER A 225 17.85 -9.02 -3.61
N MET A 226 17.43 -8.18 -2.66
CA MET A 226 17.88 -6.80 -2.53
C MET A 226 18.87 -6.71 -1.36
N GLY A 227 20.16 -6.79 -1.67
CA GLY A 227 21.22 -6.92 -0.66
C GLY A 227 21.24 -8.31 -0.02
N GLU A 228 21.77 -8.41 1.20
CA GLU A 228 21.98 -9.71 1.88
C GLU A 228 20.70 -10.31 2.49
N THR A 229 19.73 -9.48 2.89
CA THR A 229 18.56 -9.94 3.69
C THR A 229 17.20 -9.46 3.18
N GLY A 230 17.18 -8.55 2.20
CA GLY A 230 15.95 -7.97 1.66
C GLY A 230 15.27 -8.89 0.65
N ILE A 231 14.01 -9.22 0.92
CA ILE A 231 13.11 -9.93 0.02
C ILE A 231 12.06 -8.95 -0.50
N ARG A 232 11.79 -8.99 -1.80
CA ARG A 232 10.72 -8.21 -2.42
C ARG A 232 9.55 -9.12 -2.82
N TRP A 233 8.44 -8.97 -2.13
CA TRP A 233 7.17 -9.68 -2.35
C TRP A 233 6.28 -8.88 -3.31
N LEU A 234 6.54 -8.98 -4.60
CA LEU A 234 5.68 -8.36 -5.63
C LEU A 234 4.46 -9.25 -5.89
N ASN A 235 3.30 -8.64 -6.13
CA ASN A 235 2.07 -9.33 -6.50
C ASN A 235 2.18 -10.25 -7.73
N GLN A 236 3.15 -10.01 -8.62
CA GLN A 236 3.39 -10.89 -9.77
C GLN A 236 4.11 -12.21 -9.41
N TYR A 237 4.70 -12.27 -8.21
CA TYR A 237 5.47 -13.40 -7.72
C TYR A 237 4.81 -14.09 -6.52
N VAL A 238 3.96 -13.36 -5.78
CA VAL A 238 3.10 -13.89 -4.71
C VAL A 238 1.92 -14.58 -5.33
#